data_AF-A0A524GXY7-F1
#
_entry.id   AF-A0A524GXY7-F1
#
_cell.length_a   1.000
_cell.length_b   1.000
_cell.length_c   1.000
_cell.angle_alpha   90.00
_cell.angle_beta   90.00
_cell.angle_gamma   90.00
#
_symmetry.space_group_name_H-M   'P 1'
#
loop_
_entity.id
_entity.type
_entity.pdbx_description
1 polymer ?
#
loop_
_entity_poly.entity_id
_entity_poly.type
_entity_poly.pdbx_seq_one_letter_code
_entity_poly.pdbx_strand_id
1 'polypeptide(L)'
;MLFLANYISEDKLSEIRNALDIVDVISETVLLKKTGKNFVGLCPFHAEKTPSFSVSPDKQIFYCFGCGSGGNVFSFLMKRDGVPFTEAVRTLARRCGVDLPERSLSPDDQRRIGERERLFEVPRQALECYRQALWHHPEGKQALAYLERRGFTRATVEVFQLGFAPTGWDYLLGSMARKKIAPAALENAGLVVGRKGGSGFYDRFRERIIFPIFDEGARVVGFGGRVMDDSVPKYLNSPETPVYTKRKVLYGLHRAKETCRAAGTVFIVEGYLDLIALHQGGIENAVATLGTALTPEHIRLLTRYAGRMSWCTIPMRPGFVLRSAASTFSGENTLISGSGMCSGRIRRTPASWCCRKGTTRTRS
;
A
#
# COMPACT_ATOMS: atom_id res chain seq x y z
N MET A 1 -4.50 7.78 7.02
CA MET A 1 -4.50 9.26 7.16
C MET A 1 -5.78 9.85 7.79
N LEU A 2 -6.83 9.05 8.05
CA LEU A 2 -8.20 9.51 8.40
C LEU A 2 -8.47 10.08 9.81
N PHE A 3 -7.47 10.28 10.67
CA PHE A 3 -7.71 10.80 12.03
C PHE A 3 -7.03 12.14 12.34
N LEU A 4 -6.19 12.66 11.44
CA LEU A 4 -5.73 14.06 11.48
C LEU A 4 -6.72 15.01 10.78
N ALA A 5 -7.63 14.46 9.98
CA ALA A 5 -8.76 15.17 9.36
C ALA A 5 -9.79 15.72 10.37
N ASN A 6 -9.59 15.49 11.68
CA ASN A 6 -10.41 16.12 12.72
C ASN A 6 -9.84 17.46 13.23
N TYR A 7 -8.67 17.90 12.77
CA TYR A 7 -8.05 19.17 13.25
C TYR A 7 -7.57 20.12 12.15
N ILE A 8 -7.32 19.65 10.92
CA ILE A 8 -7.04 20.52 9.76
C ILE A 8 -7.82 19.95 8.58
N SER A 9 -8.68 20.75 7.95
CA SER A 9 -9.50 20.29 6.82
C SER A 9 -8.62 19.91 5.63
N GLU A 10 -9.06 18.92 4.84
CA GLU A 10 -8.37 18.58 3.59
C GLU A 10 -8.32 19.77 2.62
N ASP A 11 -9.29 20.68 2.70
CA ASP A 11 -9.28 21.94 1.94
C ASP A 11 -8.07 22.79 2.33
N LYS A 12 -7.80 22.95 3.64
CA LYS A 12 -6.63 23.69 4.13
C LYS A 12 -5.31 23.00 3.76
N LEU A 13 -5.26 21.66 3.83
CA LEU A 13 -4.08 20.91 3.39
C LEU A 13 -3.84 21.06 1.88
N SER A 14 -4.90 21.11 1.09
CA SER A 14 -4.83 21.31 -0.37
C SER A 14 -4.45 22.74 -0.71
N GLU A 15 -5.00 23.73 0.01
CA GLU A 15 -4.63 25.15 -0.08
C GLU A 15 -3.11 25.33 0.14
N ILE A 16 -2.56 24.73 1.20
CA ILE A 16 -1.11 24.76 1.47
C ILE A 16 -0.31 24.06 0.36
N ARG A 17 -0.76 22.90 -0.13
CA ARG A 17 -0.07 22.20 -1.23
C ARG A 17 -0.07 22.98 -2.53
N ASN A 18 -1.16 23.68 -2.83
CA ASN A 18 -1.31 24.44 -4.07
C ASN A 18 -0.57 25.78 -4.01
N ALA A 19 -0.35 26.32 -2.82
CA ALA A 19 0.39 27.56 -2.61
C ALA A 19 1.91 27.40 -2.63
N LEU A 20 2.42 26.16 -2.64
CA LEU A 20 3.84 25.86 -2.54
C LEU A 20 4.31 24.99 -3.71
N ASP A 21 5.44 25.35 -4.32
CA ASP A 21 6.16 24.42 -5.20
C ASP A 21 7.16 23.61 -4.37
N ILE A 22 7.05 22.28 -4.46
CA ILE A 22 7.98 21.36 -3.81
C ILE A 22 9.44 21.59 -4.24
N VAL A 23 9.68 22.05 -5.48
CA VAL A 23 11.04 22.35 -5.95
C VAL A 23 11.61 23.52 -5.16
N ASP A 24 10.83 24.57 -4.93
CA ASP A 24 11.27 25.75 -4.17
C ASP A 24 11.54 25.40 -2.72
N VAL A 25 10.63 24.66 -2.09
CA VAL A 25 10.79 24.24 -0.67
C VAL A 25 12.02 23.37 -0.48
N ILE A 26 12.32 22.46 -1.41
CA ILE A 26 13.48 21.57 -1.30
C ILE A 26 14.78 22.32 -1.65
N SER A 27 14.74 23.25 -2.62
CA SER A 27 15.92 23.99 -3.07
C SER A 27 16.53 24.88 -1.98
N GLU A 28 15.80 25.15 -0.90
CA GLU A 28 16.34 25.82 0.29
C GLU A 28 17.39 25.01 1.04
N THR A 29 17.34 23.67 0.93
CA THR A 29 18.22 22.76 1.68
C THR A 29 19.11 21.94 0.75
N VAL A 30 18.66 21.69 -0.47
CA VAL A 30 19.35 20.80 -1.42
C VAL A 30 19.66 21.58 -2.70
N LEU A 31 20.92 21.55 -3.11
CA LEU A 31 21.30 22.06 -4.42
C LEU A 31 20.74 21.14 -5.51
N LEU A 32 19.72 21.60 -6.23
CA LEU A 32 19.02 20.86 -7.27
C LEU A 32 19.46 21.29 -8.67
N LYS A 33 19.74 20.32 -9.55
CA LYS A 33 20.03 20.55 -10.97
C LYS A 33 18.91 19.98 -11.84
N LYS A 34 18.40 20.79 -12.76
CA LYS A 34 17.37 20.35 -13.72
C LYS A 34 17.92 19.28 -14.66
N THR A 35 17.23 18.14 -14.74
CA THR A 35 17.56 17.01 -15.59
C THR A 35 16.29 16.49 -16.26
N GLY A 36 16.11 16.84 -17.53
CA GLY A 36 14.86 16.58 -18.27
C GLY A 36 13.67 17.29 -17.62
N LYS A 37 12.64 16.53 -17.24
CA LYS A 37 11.43 17.05 -16.58
C LYS A 37 11.55 17.17 -15.06
N ASN A 38 12.60 16.59 -14.46
CA ASN A 38 12.79 16.54 -13.01
C ASN A 38 13.99 17.38 -12.58
N PHE A 39 14.16 17.52 -11.27
CA PHE A 39 15.34 18.08 -10.63
C PHE A 39 16.07 17.00 -9.84
N VAL A 40 17.40 17.01 -9.84
CA VAL A 40 18.21 15.98 -9.19
C VAL A 40 19.28 16.63 -8.33
N GLY A 41 19.53 16.07 -7.13
CA GLY A 41 20.56 16.52 -6.19
C GLY A 41 21.06 15.39 -5.28
N LEU A 42 21.93 15.73 -4.33
CA LEU A 42 22.34 14.82 -3.26
C LEU A 42 21.23 14.72 -2.22
N CYS A 43 20.99 13.52 -1.71
CA CYS A 43 19.95 13.27 -0.74
C CYS A 43 20.31 13.87 0.63
N PRO A 44 19.42 14.68 1.24
CA PRO A 44 19.66 15.22 2.57
C PRO A 44 19.46 14.18 3.69
N PHE A 45 18.95 12.99 3.36
CA PHE A 45 18.56 11.97 4.35
C PHE A 45 19.56 10.82 4.51
N HIS A 46 20.57 10.75 3.65
CA HIS A 46 21.66 9.79 3.79
C HIS A 46 22.92 10.30 3.09
N ALA A 47 24.09 9.87 3.54
CA ALA A 47 25.36 10.28 2.95
C ALA A 47 25.60 9.55 1.63
N GLU A 48 25.78 10.30 0.54
CA GLU A 48 26.11 9.79 -0.78
C GLU A 48 27.03 10.76 -1.54
N LYS A 49 27.73 10.25 -2.57
CA LYS A 49 28.58 11.06 -3.46
C LYS A 49 27.96 11.29 -4.84
N THR A 50 27.04 10.42 -5.23
CA THR A 50 26.35 10.46 -6.53
C THR A 50 24.91 10.94 -6.31
N PRO A 51 24.42 11.95 -7.05
CA PRO A 51 23.05 12.43 -6.91
C PRO A 51 22.01 11.33 -7.13
N SER A 52 21.25 10.95 -6.10
CA SER A 52 20.13 10.01 -6.22
C SER A 52 18.79 10.61 -5.82
N PHE A 53 18.77 11.87 -5.39
CA PHE A 53 17.57 12.56 -4.92
C PHE A 53 16.87 13.26 -6.07
N SER A 54 15.71 12.78 -6.49
CA SER A 54 14.92 13.32 -7.59
C SER A 54 13.67 14.03 -7.07
N VAL A 55 13.36 15.21 -7.63
CA VAL A 55 12.16 16.00 -7.37
C VAL A 55 11.40 16.18 -8.67
N SER A 56 10.10 15.91 -8.65
CA SER A 56 9.22 16.04 -9.81
C SER A 56 8.28 17.25 -9.60
N PRO A 57 8.45 18.34 -10.37
CA PRO A 57 7.59 19.52 -10.26
C PRO A 57 6.14 19.19 -10.65
N ASP A 58 5.95 18.45 -11.76
CA ASP A 58 4.61 18.08 -12.25
C ASP A 58 3.82 17.24 -11.23
N LYS A 59 4.52 16.37 -10.50
CA LYS A 59 3.89 15.45 -9.53
C LYS A 59 3.89 15.99 -8.10
N GLN A 60 4.57 17.11 -7.84
CA GLN A 60 4.77 17.70 -6.52
C GLN A 60 5.25 16.67 -5.46
N ILE A 61 6.22 15.84 -5.85
CA ILE A 61 6.84 14.80 -5.00
C ILE A 61 8.36 14.75 -5.14
N PHE A 62 9.03 14.19 -4.12
CA PHE A 62 10.43 13.79 -4.19
C PHE A 62 10.58 12.28 -3.98
N TYR A 63 11.67 11.73 -4.49
CA TYR A 63 12.10 10.36 -4.24
C TYR A 63 13.62 10.23 -4.34
N CYS A 64 14.23 9.57 -3.36
CA CYS A 64 15.64 9.22 -3.37
C CYS A 64 15.82 7.77 -3.80
N PHE A 65 16.53 7.56 -4.91
CA PHE A 65 16.84 6.24 -5.44
C PHE A 65 17.91 5.49 -4.63
N GLY A 66 18.70 6.18 -3.80
CA GLY A 66 19.68 5.55 -2.91
C GLY A 66 19.05 4.96 -1.64
N CYS A 67 18.31 5.76 -0.88
CA CYS A 67 17.76 5.35 0.42
C CYS A 67 16.25 5.06 0.43
N GLY A 68 15.56 5.22 -0.71
CA GLY A 68 14.13 4.95 -0.85
C GLY A 68 13.21 5.98 -0.17
N SER A 69 13.77 7.04 0.42
CA SER A 69 12.96 8.11 1.01
C SER A 69 12.21 8.88 -0.08
N GLY A 70 10.90 9.02 0.06
CA GLY A 70 10.07 9.80 -0.85
C GLY A 70 8.81 10.31 -0.17
N GLY A 71 8.14 11.25 -0.83
CA GLY A 71 6.89 11.83 -0.36
C GLY A 71 6.61 13.20 -0.96
N ASN A 72 5.66 13.91 -0.35
CA ASN A 72 5.31 15.29 -0.72
C ASN A 72 6.07 16.31 0.15
N VAL A 73 5.75 17.59 -0.04
CA VAL A 73 6.36 18.72 0.68
C VAL A 73 6.29 18.57 2.22
N PHE A 74 5.19 18.05 2.77
CA PHE A 74 5.08 17.78 4.21
C PHE A 74 6.02 16.66 4.65
N SER A 75 6.06 15.58 3.86
CA SER A 75 6.94 14.42 4.14
C SER A 75 8.41 14.82 4.13
N PHE A 76 8.78 15.78 3.27
CA PHE A 76 10.13 16.34 3.21
C PHE A 76 10.47 17.07 4.51
N LEU A 77 9.65 18.02 4.95
CA LEU A 77 9.87 18.74 6.21
C LEU A 77 9.94 17.80 7.42
N MET A 78 8.99 16.85 7.51
CA MET A 78 8.99 15.88 8.61
C MET A 78 10.31 15.09 8.68
N LYS A 79 10.84 14.68 7.52
CA LYS A 79 12.10 13.93 7.46
C LYS A 79 13.32 14.80 7.72
N ARG A 80 13.33 16.03 7.19
CA ARG A 80 14.45 16.97 7.33
C ARG A 80 14.58 17.46 8.77
N ASP A 81 13.47 17.87 9.36
CA ASP A 81 13.45 18.54 10.66
C ASP A 81 13.13 17.57 11.81
N GLY A 82 12.76 16.33 11.50
CA GLY A 82 12.39 15.33 12.52
C GLY A 82 11.07 15.65 13.23
N VAL A 83 10.23 16.50 12.64
CA VAL A 83 9.00 17.02 13.25
C VAL A 83 7.76 16.18 12.86
N PRO A 84 6.74 16.10 13.73
CA PRO A 84 5.46 15.46 13.40
C PRO A 84 4.72 16.20 12.28
N PHE A 85 3.77 15.51 11.63
CA PHE A 85 3.02 16.05 10.49
C PHE A 85 2.32 17.38 10.79
N THR A 86 1.73 17.54 11.98
CA THR A 86 0.99 18.75 12.37
C THR A 86 1.91 19.96 12.48
N GLU A 87 3.13 19.77 12.95
CA GLU A 87 4.15 20.82 13.01
C GLU A 87 4.64 21.16 11.60
N ALA A 88 4.91 20.17 10.75
CA ALA A 88 5.24 20.40 9.34
C ALA A 88 4.15 21.19 8.61
N VAL A 89 2.86 20.85 8.83
CA VAL A 89 1.72 21.58 8.27
C VAL A 89 1.66 23.01 8.78
N ARG A 90 1.82 23.25 10.09
CA ARG A 90 1.82 24.61 10.67
C ARG A 90 2.98 25.47 10.18
N THR A 91 4.15 24.88 9.96
CA THR A 91 5.32 25.58 9.44
C THR A 91 5.09 26.00 7.99
N LEU A 92 4.58 25.10 7.15
CA LEU A 92 4.26 25.42 5.76
C LEU A 92 3.08 26.38 5.63
N ALA A 93 2.04 26.24 6.47
CA ALA A 93 0.89 27.14 6.48
C ALA A 93 1.28 28.58 6.81
N ARG A 94 2.13 28.78 7.83
CA ARG A 94 2.70 30.10 8.15
C ARG A 94 3.49 30.70 6.99
N ARG A 95 4.22 29.85 6.25
CA ARG A 95 5.03 30.26 5.11
C ARG A 95 4.18 30.72 3.91
N CYS A 96 3.05 30.07 3.65
CA CYS A 96 2.14 30.44 2.57
C CYS A 96 0.94 31.29 3.00
N GLY A 97 0.95 31.82 4.24
CA GLY A 97 -0.11 32.68 4.76
C GLY A 97 -1.49 32.00 4.90
N VAL A 98 -1.52 30.67 5.02
CA VAL A 98 -2.78 29.93 5.21
C VAL A 98 -3.10 29.86 6.69
N ASP A 99 -4.19 30.51 7.10
CA ASP A 99 -4.67 30.45 8.48
C ASP A 99 -5.18 29.04 8.82
N LEU A 100 -4.59 28.47 9.87
CA LEU A 100 -5.02 27.22 10.47
C LEU A 100 -5.76 27.52 11.79
N PRO A 101 -6.88 26.84 12.09
CA PRO A 101 -7.58 27.06 13.34
C PRO A 101 -6.67 26.79 14.55
N GLU A 102 -6.53 27.79 15.43
CA GLU A 102 -5.81 27.74 16.69
C GLU A 102 -6.53 26.85 17.72
N ARG A 103 -6.52 25.54 17.52
CA ARG A 103 -6.54 24.60 18.64
C ARG A 103 -5.15 24.01 18.76
N SER A 104 -4.38 24.49 19.74
CA SER A 104 -3.18 23.78 20.19
C SER A 104 -3.61 22.38 20.63
N LEU A 105 -3.03 21.35 20.02
CA LEU A 105 -3.23 19.98 20.49
C LEU A 105 -2.82 19.94 21.96
N SER A 106 -3.71 19.46 22.82
CA SER A 106 -3.36 19.27 24.22
C SER A 106 -2.15 18.33 24.31
N PRO A 107 -1.34 18.39 25.38
CA PRO A 107 -0.26 17.42 25.61
C PRO A 107 -0.76 15.97 25.50
N ASP A 108 -2.00 15.69 25.92
CA ASP A 108 -2.65 14.39 25.78
C ASP A 108 -2.96 14.02 24.32
N ASP A 109 -3.42 14.97 23.50
CA ASP A 109 -3.65 14.75 22.07
C ASP A 109 -2.34 14.52 21.32
N GLN A 110 -1.27 15.27 21.65
CA GLN A 110 0.06 15.05 21.09
C GLN A 110 0.60 13.67 21.47
N ARG A 111 0.42 13.26 22.73
CA ARG A 111 0.80 11.92 23.20
C ARG A 111 0.05 10.83 22.45
N ARG A 112 -1.27 10.96 22.30
CA ARG A 112 -2.11 10.01 21.55
C ARG A 112 -1.72 9.92 20.07
N ILE A 113 -1.37 11.06 19.45
CA ILE A 113 -0.88 11.09 18.06
C ILE A 113 0.46 10.38 17.95
N GLY A 114 1.42 10.70 18.83
CA GLY A 114 2.73 10.04 18.85
C GLY A 114 2.63 8.54 19.13
N GLU A 115 1.78 8.12 20.05
CA GLU A 115 1.46 6.71 20.32
C GLU A 115 0.90 6.02 19.08
N ARG A 116 0.00 6.69 18.36
CA ARG A 116 -0.60 6.14 17.14
C ARG A 116 0.38 6.08 15.98
N GLU A 117 1.27 7.05 15.83
CA GLU A 117 2.34 7.03 14.81
C GLU A 117 3.30 5.86 15.04
N ARG A 118 3.66 5.59 16.31
CA ARG A 118 4.49 4.44 16.68
C ARG A 118 3.90 3.09 16.25
N LEU A 119 2.57 2.97 16.11
CA LEU A 119 1.93 1.75 15.63
C LEU A 119 2.30 1.41 14.17
N PHE A 120 2.70 2.39 13.37
CA PHE A 120 3.10 2.18 11.97
C PHE A 120 4.60 1.89 11.81
N GLU A 121 5.41 2.20 12.82
CA GLU A 121 6.86 2.00 12.76
C GLU A 121 7.24 0.52 12.63
N VAL A 122 6.57 -0.35 13.39
CA VAL A 122 6.87 -1.79 13.37
C VAL A 122 6.54 -2.42 12.01
N PRO A 123 5.33 -2.24 11.43
CA PRO A 123 5.06 -2.65 10.06
C PRO A 123 6.02 -2.06 9.03
N ARG A 124 6.41 -0.78 9.15
CA ARG A 124 7.37 -0.14 8.24
C ARG A 124 8.73 -0.83 8.26
N GLN A 125 9.23 -1.16 9.45
CA GLN A 125 10.52 -1.85 9.58
C GLN A 125 10.45 -3.31 9.11
N ALA A 126 9.30 -3.98 9.29
CA ALA A 126 9.08 -5.32 8.78
C ALA A 126 9.02 -5.34 7.24
N LEU A 127 8.38 -4.35 6.62
CA LEU A 127 8.38 -4.18 5.17
C LEU A 127 9.81 -4.09 4.62
N GLU A 128 10.64 -3.26 5.24
CA GLU A 128 12.04 -3.13 4.83
C GLU A 128 12.80 -4.46 4.98
N CYS A 129 12.59 -5.18 6.09
CA CYS A 129 13.21 -6.49 6.31
C CYS A 129 12.84 -7.49 5.20
N TYR A 130 11.55 -7.61 4.85
CA TYR A 130 11.10 -8.53 3.81
C TYR A 130 11.55 -8.13 2.41
N ARG A 131 11.61 -6.82 2.12
CA ARG A 131 12.15 -6.33 0.85
C ARG A 131 13.64 -6.67 0.73
N GLN A 132 14.43 -6.36 1.75
CA GLN A 132 15.85 -6.71 1.79
C GLN A 132 16.06 -8.22 1.65
N ALA A 133 15.22 -9.03 2.30
CA ALA A 133 15.27 -10.47 2.16
C ALA A 133 15.03 -10.94 0.71
N LEU A 134 14.06 -10.35 0.00
CA LEU A 134 13.80 -10.70 -1.39
C LEU A 134 15.01 -10.41 -2.31
N TRP A 135 15.66 -9.27 -2.12
CA TRP A 135 16.73 -8.80 -3.01
C TRP A 135 18.14 -9.29 -2.65
N HIS A 136 18.40 -9.55 -1.36
CA HIS A 136 19.76 -9.77 -0.86
C HIS A 136 19.95 -11.09 -0.11
N HIS A 137 18.89 -11.73 0.39
CA HIS A 137 19.02 -13.03 1.04
C HIS A 137 19.30 -14.13 0.00
N PRO A 138 20.12 -15.15 0.33
CA PRO A 138 20.35 -16.28 -0.59
C PRO A 138 19.07 -16.95 -1.09
N GLU A 139 18.10 -17.20 -0.20
CA GLU A 139 16.78 -17.76 -0.56
C GLU A 139 15.91 -16.76 -1.37
N GLY A 140 16.19 -15.46 -1.30
CA GLY A 140 15.48 -14.42 -2.06
C GLY A 140 15.58 -14.61 -3.57
N LYS A 141 16.67 -15.22 -4.05
CA LYS A 141 16.85 -15.57 -5.48
C LYS A 141 15.78 -16.55 -5.97
N GLN A 142 15.42 -17.55 -5.16
CA GLN A 142 14.36 -18.51 -5.50
C GLN A 142 13.00 -17.83 -5.52
N ALA A 143 12.75 -16.91 -4.59
CA ALA A 143 11.53 -16.11 -4.54
C ALA A 143 11.38 -15.18 -5.75
N LEU A 144 12.45 -14.51 -6.18
CA LEU A 144 12.47 -13.72 -7.40
C LEU A 144 12.23 -14.57 -8.65
N ALA A 145 12.94 -15.70 -8.79
CA ALA A 145 12.75 -16.61 -9.91
C ALA A 145 11.30 -17.15 -9.95
N TYR A 146 10.70 -17.39 -8.79
CA TYR A 146 9.29 -17.75 -8.68
C TYR A 146 8.36 -16.65 -9.19
N LEU A 147 8.56 -15.40 -8.76
CA LEU A 147 7.79 -14.24 -9.23
C LEU A 147 7.94 -14.05 -10.76
N GLU A 148 9.15 -14.16 -11.28
CA GLU A 148 9.43 -14.05 -12.72
C GLU A 148 8.72 -15.15 -13.52
N ARG A 149 8.75 -16.41 -13.07
CA ARG A 149 7.98 -17.52 -13.67
C ARG A 149 6.48 -17.28 -13.63
N ARG A 150 5.99 -16.56 -12.62
CA ARG A 150 4.58 -16.14 -12.50
C ARG A 150 4.24 -14.89 -13.30
N GLY A 151 5.20 -14.34 -14.04
CA GLY A 151 5.00 -13.21 -14.96
C GLY A 151 5.06 -11.85 -14.30
N PHE A 152 5.58 -11.74 -13.08
CA PHE A 152 5.88 -10.44 -12.48
C PHE A 152 7.12 -9.86 -13.16
N THR A 153 7.03 -8.60 -13.58
CA THR A 153 8.22 -7.82 -13.97
C THR A 153 8.93 -7.30 -12.72
N ARG A 154 10.24 -7.03 -12.82
CA ARG A 154 10.99 -6.38 -11.72
C ARG A 154 10.40 -5.04 -11.33
N ALA A 155 9.98 -4.24 -12.31
CA ALA A 155 9.27 -2.98 -12.07
C ALA A 155 8.00 -3.20 -11.22
N THR A 156 7.21 -4.23 -11.50
CA THR A 156 6.04 -4.58 -10.70
C THR A 156 6.42 -5.02 -9.28
N VAL A 157 7.47 -5.83 -9.12
CA VAL A 157 7.99 -6.24 -7.79
C VAL A 157 8.38 -5.00 -6.96
N GLU A 158 9.08 -4.06 -7.57
CA GLU A 158 9.52 -2.82 -6.93
C GLU A 158 8.35 -1.89 -6.59
N VAL A 159 7.47 -1.63 -7.56
CA VAL A 159 6.28 -0.77 -7.41
C VAL A 159 5.37 -1.32 -6.31
N PHE A 160 5.02 -2.61 -6.33
CA PHE A 160 4.18 -3.19 -5.29
C PHE A 160 4.91 -3.49 -3.99
N GLN A 161 6.20 -3.19 -3.95
CA GLN A 161 7.07 -3.36 -2.81
C GLN A 161 7.06 -4.78 -2.25
N LEU A 162 7.00 -5.77 -3.15
CA LEU A 162 6.96 -7.17 -2.74
C LEU A 162 8.22 -7.53 -1.95
N GLY A 163 8.06 -8.45 -1.02
CA GLY A 163 9.13 -8.97 -0.19
C GLY A 163 9.13 -10.48 -0.14
N PHE A 164 10.01 -11.03 0.68
CA PHE A 164 10.11 -12.45 0.94
C PHE A 164 10.33 -12.69 2.43
N ALA A 165 9.61 -13.65 2.99
CA ALA A 165 9.88 -14.19 4.32
C ALA A 165 10.69 -15.48 4.17
N PRO A 166 11.96 -15.51 4.59
CA PRO A 166 12.80 -16.70 4.52
C PRO A 166 12.29 -17.87 5.36
N THR A 167 12.96 -19.00 5.18
CA THR A 167 12.82 -20.20 6.02
C THR A 167 13.27 -19.91 7.46
N GLY A 168 12.72 -20.66 8.41
CA GLY A 168 13.05 -20.54 9.83
C GLY A 168 11.97 -19.86 10.66
N TRP A 169 12.09 -19.98 11.99
CA TRP A 169 11.02 -19.58 12.92
C TRP A 169 11.17 -18.16 13.48
N ASP A 170 12.30 -17.49 13.25
CA ASP A 170 12.69 -16.28 13.97
C ASP A 170 13.52 -15.29 13.13
N TYR A 171 13.44 -15.34 11.80
CA TYR A 171 14.17 -14.42 10.92
C TYR A 171 13.82 -12.95 11.18
N LEU A 172 12.52 -12.61 11.16
CA LEU A 172 12.02 -11.29 11.47
C LEU A 172 12.28 -10.96 12.94
N LEU A 173 11.98 -11.87 13.88
CA LEU A 173 12.30 -11.70 15.30
C LEU A 173 13.75 -11.28 15.54
N GLY A 174 14.70 -12.02 14.97
CA GLY A 174 16.13 -11.72 15.07
C GLY A 174 16.48 -10.39 14.43
N SER A 175 15.91 -10.06 13.26
CA SER A 175 16.12 -8.76 12.63
C SER A 175 15.58 -7.59 13.45
N MET A 176 14.45 -7.78 14.12
CA MET A 176 13.79 -6.74 14.91
C MET A 176 14.43 -6.57 16.28
N ALA A 177 14.94 -7.66 16.88
CA ALA A 177 15.72 -7.62 18.11
C ALA A 177 16.99 -6.78 17.95
N ARG A 178 17.70 -6.88 16.82
CA ARG A 178 18.85 -6.01 16.50
C ARG A 178 18.49 -4.53 16.43
N LYS A 179 17.23 -4.21 16.13
CA LYS A 179 16.67 -2.84 16.10
C LYS A 179 16.02 -2.45 17.44
N LYS A 180 16.22 -3.24 18.50
CA LYS A 180 15.65 -3.04 19.84
C LYS A 180 14.12 -2.98 19.87
N ILE A 181 13.46 -3.66 18.92
CA ILE A 181 12.00 -3.80 18.92
C ILE A 181 11.61 -5.00 19.78
N ALA A 182 10.77 -4.76 20.78
CA ALA A 182 10.28 -5.81 21.66
C ALA A 182 9.33 -6.79 20.92
N PRO A 183 9.40 -8.11 21.22
CA PRO A 183 8.49 -9.10 20.63
C PRO A 183 7.00 -8.80 20.81
N ALA A 184 6.60 -8.21 21.94
CA ALA A 184 5.22 -7.79 22.18
C ALA A 184 4.71 -6.75 21.16
N ALA A 185 5.60 -5.84 20.70
CA ALA A 185 5.24 -4.88 19.67
C ALA A 185 5.03 -5.55 18.30
N LEU A 186 5.82 -6.59 18.00
CA LEU A 186 5.66 -7.41 16.79
C LEU A 186 4.37 -8.23 16.85
N GLU A 187 4.01 -8.76 18.02
CA GLU A 187 2.77 -9.52 18.20
C GLU A 187 1.56 -8.60 18.02
N ASN A 188 1.58 -7.41 18.62
CA ASN A 188 0.53 -6.40 18.46
C ASN A 188 0.39 -5.94 16.99
N ALA A 189 1.49 -5.92 16.24
CA ALA A 189 1.50 -5.66 14.80
C ALA A 189 1.07 -6.89 13.95
N GLY A 190 0.76 -8.03 14.58
CA GLY A 190 0.36 -9.25 13.89
C GLY A 190 1.50 -9.94 13.12
N LEU A 191 2.75 -9.68 13.46
CA LEU A 191 3.93 -10.17 12.73
C LEU A 191 4.52 -11.45 13.33
N VAL A 192 4.32 -11.68 14.61
CA VAL A 192 4.76 -12.89 15.32
C VAL A 192 3.58 -13.53 16.07
N VAL A 193 3.76 -14.78 16.48
CA VAL A 193 2.76 -15.57 17.22
C VAL A 193 3.42 -16.09 18.48
N GLY A 194 2.76 -15.92 19.63
CA GLY A 194 3.20 -16.58 20.87
C GLY A 194 3.14 -18.11 20.76
N ARG A 195 4.12 -18.81 21.33
CA ARG A 195 4.11 -20.28 21.41
C ARG A 195 3.03 -20.75 22.38
N LYS A 196 2.27 -21.79 22.02
CA LYS A 196 1.33 -22.43 22.95
C LYS A 196 2.11 -23.28 23.95
N GLY A 197 1.90 -23.06 25.25
CA GLY A 197 2.47 -23.91 26.32
C GLY A 197 3.91 -23.60 26.72
N GLY A 198 4.48 -22.45 26.33
CA GLY A 198 5.83 -22.06 26.73
C GLY A 198 6.12 -20.57 26.49
N SER A 199 7.32 -20.12 26.84
CA SER A 199 7.77 -18.75 26.59
C SER A 199 8.27 -18.55 25.16
N GLY A 200 8.00 -17.38 24.58
CA GLY A 200 8.60 -16.94 23.33
C GLY A 200 7.64 -16.87 22.16
N PHE A 201 8.19 -16.42 21.03
CA PHE A 201 7.46 -16.07 19.82
C PHE A 201 8.05 -16.78 18.61
N TYR A 202 7.30 -16.82 17.52
CA TYR A 202 7.82 -17.18 16.21
C TYR A 202 7.19 -16.32 15.11
N ASP A 203 7.91 -16.17 14.00
CA ASP A 203 7.48 -15.39 12.84
C ASP A 203 6.18 -15.93 12.26
N ARG A 204 5.20 -15.06 12.01
CA ARG A 204 3.93 -15.47 11.38
C ARG A 204 4.11 -15.89 9.93
N PHE A 205 4.91 -15.12 9.19
CA PHE A 205 5.18 -15.36 7.78
C PHE A 205 6.53 -16.07 7.66
N ARG A 206 6.53 -17.21 6.99
CA ARG A 206 7.70 -18.06 6.74
C ARG A 206 7.53 -18.68 5.36
N GLU A 207 8.61 -18.74 4.59
CA GLU A 207 8.65 -19.33 3.25
C GLU A 207 7.58 -18.78 2.29
N ARG A 208 7.38 -17.46 2.33
CA ARG A 208 6.29 -16.79 1.61
C ARG A 208 6.76 -15.57 0.85
N ILE A 209 6.23 -15.41 -0.36
CA ILE A 209 6.20 -14.11 -1.02
C ILE A 209 5.30 -13.18 -0.20
N ILE A 210 5.81 -12.01 0.14
CA ILE A 210 5.13 -11.02 0.95
C ILE A 210 4.53 -9.92 0.07
N PHE A 211 3.24 -9.70 0.25
CA PHE A 211 2.45 -8.64 -0.37
C PHE A 211 2.10 -7.61 0.71
N PRO A 212 2.80 -6.47 0.78
CA PRO A 212 2.50 -5.45 1.79
C PRO A 212 1.15 -4.78 1.54
N ILE A 213 0.37 -4.62 2.60
CA ILE A 213 -0.95 -4.01 2.58
C ILE A 213 -0.81 -2.59 3.12
N PHE A 214 -1.19 -1.62 2.30
CA PHE A 214 -1.12 -0.20 2.64
C PHE A 214 -2.51 0.37 2.92
N ASP A 215 -2.58 1.31 3.87
CA ASP A 215 -3.75 2.15 4.03
C ASP A 215 -3.85 3.19 2.89
N GLU A 216 -4.95 3.93 2.85
CA GLU A 216 -5.18 5.03 1.88
C GLU A 216 -4.04 6.08 1.82
N GLY A 217 -3.35 6.28 2.96
CA GLY A 217 -2.24 7.20 3.12
C GLY A 217 -0.88 6.60 2.78
N ALA A 218 -0.84 5.44 2.09
CA ALA A 218 0.37 4.73 1.71
C ALA A 218 1.24 4.28 2.90
N ARG A 219 0.66 4.10 4.09
CA ARG A 219 1.35 3.52 5.24
C ARG A 219 1.10 2.03 5.27
N VAL A 220 2.15 1.23 5.45
CA VAL A 220 1.99 -0.23 5.59
C VAL A 220 1.29 -0.54 6.91
N VAL A 221 0.22 -1.32 6.84
CA VAL A 221 -0.62 -1.69 7.98
C VAL A 221 -0.66 -3.19 8.23
N GLY A 222 -0.29 -3.98 7.24
CA GLY A 222 -0.23 -5.42 7.35
C GLY A 222 0.40 -6.04 6.11
N PHE A 223 0.32 -7.36 6.05
CA PHE A 223 0.95 -8.18 5.02
C PHE A 223 0.05 -9.35 4.65
N GLY A 224 0.05 -9.68 3.36
CA GLY A 224 -0.34 -10.98 2.83
C GLY A 224 0.90 -11.81 2.51
N GLY A 225 0.80 -13.12 2.60
CA GLY A 225 1.89 -14.05 2.38
C GLY A 225 1.44 -15.25 1.55
N ARG A 226 2.14 -15.52 0.45
CA ARG A 226 1.83 -16.62 -0.45
C ARG A 226 2.96 -17.64 -0.47
N VAL A 227 2.63 -18.92 -0.26
CA VAL A 227 3.60 -20.01 -0.40
C VAL A 227 4.08 -20.15 -1.84
N MET A 228 5.31 -20.62 -2.02
CA MET A 228 5.88 -20.87 -3.34
C MET A 228 5.68 -22.31 -3.83
N ASP A 229 5.42 -23.22 -2.91
CA ASP A 229 5.17 -24.64 -3.08
C ASP A 229 3.67 -24.98 -2.90
N ASP A 230 3.37 -26.24 -2.59
CA ASP A 230 2.02 -26.75 -2.36
C ASP A 230 1.57 -26.70 -0.89
N SER A 231 2.32 -26.00 -0.03
CA SER A 231 2.01 -25.87 1.39
C SER A 231 0.68 -25.15 1.65
N VAL A 232 -0.03 -25.54 2.71
CA VAL A 232 -1.32 -24.93 3.10
C VAL A 232 -1.20 -24.10 4.40
N PRO A 233 -1.95 -22.99 4.54
CA PRO A 233 -2.80 -22.37 3.52
C PRO A 233 -1.96 -21.66 2.45
N LYS A 234 -2.44 -21.71 1.20
CA LYS A 234 -1.78 -21.07 0.05
C LYS A 234 -1.53 -19.58 0.28
N TYR A 235 -2.45 -18.95 1.01
CA TYR A 235 -2.40 -17.54 1.37
C TYR A 235 -2.63 -17.36 2.87
N LEU A 236 -1.86 -16.46 3.45
CA LEU A 236 -1.95 -16.06 4.84
C LEU A 236 -1.98 -14.54 4.90
N ASN A 237 -3.03 -13.95 5.47
CA ASN A 237 -3.08 -12.50 5.71
C ASN A 237 -2.82 -12.21 7.18
N SER A 238 -2.37 -10.99 7.45
CA SER A 238 -2.27 -10.47 8.82
C SER A 238 -3.63 -10.61 9.55
N PRO A 239 -3.61 -10.85 10.87
CA PRO A 239 -4.82 -10.78 11.69
C PRO A 239 -5.30 -9.33 11.78
N GLU A 240 -6.44 -9.09 12.43
CA GLU A 240 -6.83 -7.74 12.82
C GLU A 240 -5.77 -7.15 13.78
N THR A 241 -5.42 -5.87 13.59
CA THR A 241 -4.45 -5.14 14.44
C THR A 241 -4.97 -3.72 14.69
N PRO A 242 -4.36 -2.95 15.61
CA PRO A 242 -4.74 -1.55 15.82
C PRO A 242 -4.70 -0.67 14.55
N VAL A 243 -3.91 -1.04 13.54
CA VAL A 243 -3.77 -0.27 12.28
C VAL A 243 -4.33 -0.98 11.05
N TYR A 244 -4.67 -2.27 11.15
CA TYR A 244 -5.21 -3.05 10.03
C TYR A 244 -6.56 -3.69 10.39
N THR A 245 -7.57 -3.29 9.62
CA THR A 245 -8.91 -3.88 9.69
C THR A 245 -9.36 -4.30 8.31
N LYS A 246 -9.58 -5.61 8.10
CA LYS A 246 -9.87 -6.18 6.76
C LYS A 246 -11.09 -5.54 6.12
N ARG A 247 -12.15 -5.31 6.91
CA ARG A 247 -13.39 -4.68 6.43
C ARG A 247 -13.25 -3.21 6.00
N LYS A 248 -12.11 -2.55 6.29
CA LYS A 248 -11.89 -1.12 6.01
C LYS A 248 -10.78 -0.86 5.00
N VAL A 249 -9.94 -1.84 4.72
CA VAL A 249 -8.77 -1.70 3.86
C VAL A 249 -9.00 -2.41 2.54
N LEU A 250 -8.65 -1.73 1.44
CA LEU A 250 -8.64 -2.29 0.09
C LEU A 250 -7.20 -2.28 -0.42
N TYR A 251 -6.70 -3.44 -0.83
CA TYR A 251 -5.37 -3.56 -1.40
C TYR A 251 -5.28 -2.73 -2.69
N GLY A 252 -4.13 -2.08 -2.90
CA GLY A 252 -3.87 -1.24 -4.06
C GLY A 252 -4.53 0.15 -4.06
N LEU A 253 -5.49 0.45 -3.16
CA LEU A 253 -6.22 1.73 -3.19
C LEU A 253 -5.31 2.96 -3.12
N HIS A 254 -4.27 2.94 -2.29
CA HIS A 254 -3.30 4.03 -2.19
C HIS A 254 -2.63 4.41 -3.53
N ARG A 255 -2.56 3.47 -4.48
CA ARG A 255 -2.06 3.67 -5.84
C ARG A 255 -3.18 4.02 -6.80
N ALA A 256 -4.29 3.29 -6.71
CA ALA A 256 -5.40 3.40 -7.64
C ALA A 256 -6.24 4.68 -7.45
N LYS A 257 -6.21 5.32 -6.28
CA LYS A 257 -7.14 6.42 -5.93
C LYS A 257 -7.17 7.58 -6.94
N GLU A 258 -6.01 7.99 -7.45
CA GLU A 258 -5.93 9.08 -8.43
C GLU A 258 -6.45 8.63 -9.81
N THR A 259 -6.09 7.42 -10.24
CA THR A 259 -6.58 6.84 -11.49
C THR A 259 -8.08 6.52 -11.44
N CYS A 260 -8.61 6.12 -10.29
CA CYS A 260 -10.05 5.95 -10.07
C CYS A 260 -10.79 7.28 -10.21
N ARG A 261 -10.23 8.36 -9.66
CA ARG A 261 -10.78 9.72 -9.77
C ARG A 261 -10.78 10.21 -11.20
N ALA A 262 -9.66 10.07 -11.90
CA ALA A 262 -9.54 10.46 -13.30
C ALA A 262 -10.49 9.67 -14.22
N ALA A 263 -10.64 8.36 -14.00
CA ALA A 263 -11.50 7.50 -14.81
C ALA A 263 -13.01 7.58 -14.42
N GLY A 264 -13.32 8.08 -13.23
CA GLY A 264 -14.66 8.03 -12.62
C GLY A 264 -15.16 6.60 -12.34
N THR A 265 -14.29 5.59 -12.44
CA THR A 265 -14.61 4.17 -12.29
C THR A 265 -13.53 3.47 -11.47
N VAL A 266 -13.93 2.55 -10.60
CA VAL A 266 -13.04 1.62 -9.90
C VAL A 266 -13.39 0.17 -10.20
N PHE A 267 -12.38 -0.63 -10.54
CA PHE A 267 -12.49 -2.07 -10.69
C PHE A 267 -12.17 -2.79 -9.37
N ILE A 268 -13.02 -3.73 -8.97
CA ILE A 268 -12.88 -4.47 -7.71
C ILE A 268 -12.60 -5.93 -8.03
N VAL A 269 -11.50 -6.47 -7.50
CA VAL A 269 -11.09 -7.87 -7.65
C VAL A 269 -10.92 -8.56 -6.29
N GLU A 270 -10.76 -9.88 -6.29
CA GLU A 270 -10.68 -10.65 -5.05
C GLU A 270 -9.29 -10.61 -4.39
N GLY A 271 -8.23 -10.78 -5.17
CA GLY A 271 -6.88 -11.00 -4.66
C GLY A 271 -5.83 -9.98 -5.11
N TYR A 272 -4.68 -9.99 -4.42
CA TYR A 272 -3.49 -9.21 -4.80
C TYR A 272 -3.01 -9.56 -6.20
N LEU A 273 -3.08 -10.83 -6.59
CA LEU A 273 -2.57 -11.28 -7.89
C LEU A 273 -3.41 -10.69 -9.03
N ASP A 274 -4.74 -10.71 -8.89
CA ASP A 274 -5.66 -10.13 -9.88
C ASP A 274 -5.37 -8.64 -10.08
N LEU A 275 -5.25 -7.92 -8.96
CA LEU A 275 -4.98 -6.49 -8.97
C LEU A 275 -3.65 -6.16 -9.63
N ILE A 276 -2.60 -6.89 -9.26
CA ILE A 276 -1.26 -6.69 -9.83
C ILE A 276 -1.27 -7.01 -11.33
N ALA A 277 -2.06 -8.00 -11.76
CA ALA A 277 -2.19 -8.33 -13.18
C ALA A 277 -2.82 -7.18 -13.97
N LEU A 278 -3.91 -6.60 -13.44
CA LEU A 278 -4.57 -5.44 -14.04
C LEU A 278 -3.61 -4.26 -14.13
N HIS A 279 -2.93 -3.94 -13.03
CA HIS A 279 -2.00 -2.82 -12.99
C HIS A 279 -0.81 -3.02 -13.94
N GLN A 280 -0.25 -4.23 -14.02
CA GLN A 280 0.82 -4.54 -14.97
C GLN A 280 0.32 -4.51 -16.43
N GLY A 281 -0.97 -4.74 -16.66
CA GLY A 281 -1.67 -4.57 -17.94
C GLY A 281 -2.11 -3.14 -18.25
N GLY A 282 -1.77 -2.15 -17.43
CA GLY A 282 -2.13 -0.74 -17.61
C GLY A 282 -3.50 -0.33 -17.05
N ILE A 283 -4.23 -1.25 -16.40
CA ILE A 283 -5.49 -0.96 -15.71
C ILE A 283 -5.15 -0.64 -14.24
N GLU A 284 -4.84 0.62 -13.97
CA GLU A 284 -4.34 1.08 -12.67
C GLU A 284 -5.46 1.47 -11.68
N ASN A 285 -6.70 1.65 -12.17
CA ASN A 285 -7.88 1.99 -11.35
C ASN A 285 -8.55 0.76 -10.72
N ALA A 286 -7.75 -0.18 -10.19
CA ALA A 286 -8.23 -1.42 -9.58
C ALA A 286 -7.89 -1.53 -8.08
N VAL A 287 -8.77 -2.19 -7.31
CA VAL A 287 -8.64 -2.45 -5.86
C VAL A 287 -9.02 -3.89 -5.51
N ALA A 288 -8.46 -4.46 -4.44
CA ALA A 288 -8.78 -5.83 -4.03
C ALA A 288 -9.23 -5.97 -2.57
N THR A 289 -10.17 -6.87 -2.30
CA THR A 289 -10.71 -7.11 -0.95
C THR A 289 -9.86 -8.08 -0.11
N LEU A 290 -8.99 -8.88 -0.73
CA LEU A 290 -8.12 -9.86 -0.05
C LEU A 290 -8.89 -10.97 0.69
N GLY A 291 -9.92 -11.52 0.04
CA GLY A 291 -10.67 -12.66 0.56
C GLY A 291 -11.72 -12.32 1.62
N THR A 292 -12.07 -11.05 1.79
CA THR A 292 -13.32 -10.64 2.44
C THR A 292 -14.37 -10.27 1.39
N ALA A 293 -15.64 -10.47 1.70
CA ALA A 293 -16.68 -9.85 0.91
C ALA A 293 -16.59 -8.32 1.00
N LEU A 294 -16.97 -7.65 -0.08
CA LEU A 294 -17.07 -6.21 -0.13
C LEU A 294 -18.00 -5.70 0.97
N THR A 295 -17.53 -4.75 1.77
CA THR A 295 -18.26 -4.24 2.94
C THR A 295 -18.85 -2.85 2.67
N PRO A 296 -19.85 -2.40 3.45
CA PRO A 296 -20.32 -1.02 3.39
C PRO A 296 -19.22 0.00 3.60
N GLU A 297 -18.23 -0.29 4.46
CA GLU A 297 -17.08 0.59 4.68
C GLU A 297 -16.17 0.67 3.46
N HIS A 298 -15.97 -0.44 2.73
CA HIS A 298 -15.27 -0.41 1.44
C HIS A 298 -16.02 0.43 0.42
N ILE A 299 -17.34 0.30 0.32
CA ILE A 299 -18.15 1.08 -0.61
C ILE A 299 -18.04 2.57 -0.28
N ARG A 300 -18.25 2.97 0.98
CA ARG A 300 -18.11 4.37 1.43
C ARG A 300 -16.71 4.92 1.17
N LEU A 301 -15.68 4.09 1.27
CA LEU A 301 -14.31 4.46 0.95
C LEU A 301 -14.15 4.74 -0.55
N LEU A 302 -14.68 3.86 -1.40
CA LEU A 302 -14.55 3.93 -2.86
C LEU A 302 -15.38 5.04 -3.50
N THR A 303 -16.56 5.37 -2.96
CA THR A 303 -17.42 6.46 -3.48
C THR A 303 -16.73 7.84 -3.43
N ARG A 304 -15.67 7.99 -2.63
CA ARG A 304 -14.86 9.22 -2.57
C ARG A 304 -13.94 9.40 -3.79
N TYR A 305 -13.70 8.34 -4.55
CA TYR A 305 -12.80 8.38 -5.72
C TYR A 305 -13.48 8.05 -7.03
N ALA A 306 -14.59 7.32 -7.04
CA ALA A 306 -15.27 6.98 -8.28
C ALA A 306 -16.79 6.90 -8.08
N GLY A 307 -17.54 7.42 -9.05
CA GLY A 307 -19.00 7.30 -9.09
C GLY A 307 -19.49 5.96 -9.63
N ARG A 308 -18.61 5.21 -10.32
CA ARG A 308 -18.90 3.87 -10.85
C ARG A 308 -17.98 2.83 -10.21
N MET A 309 -18.53 1.68 -9.89
CA MET A 309 -17.80 0.52 -9.39
C MET A 309 -18.08 -0.66 -10.31
N SER A 310 -17.12 -1.53 -10.53
CA SER A 310 -17.34 -2.73 -11.35
C SER A 310 -16.60 -3.89 -10.74
N TRP A 311 -17.32 -4.99 -10.51
CA TRP A 311 -16.69 -6.20 -10.03
C TRP A 311 -16.06 -6.92 -11.21
N CYS A 312 -14.79 -7.28 -11.06
CA CYS A 312 -14.00 -7.94 -12.09
C CYS A 312 -13.55 -9.30 -11.57
N THR A 313 -13.87 -10.33 -12.33
CA THR A 313 -13.34 -11.67 -12.12
C THR A 313 -12.27 -11.93 -13.16
N ILE A 314 -11.09 -12.35 -12.70
CA ILE A 314 -10.01 -12.81 -13.58
C ILE A 314 -9.90 -14.32 -13.36
N PRO A 315 -10.16 -15.15 -14.38
CA PRO A 315 -10.12 -16.60 -14.22
C PRO A 315 -8.68 -17.07 -14.00
N MET A 316 -8.25 -17.17 -12.74
CA MET A 316 -6.91 -17.65 -12.39
C MET A 316 -6.88 -19.17 -12.20
N ARG A 317 -6.36 -19.87 -13.22
CA ARG A 317 -6.15 -21.33 -13.20
C ARG A 317 -4.86 -21.73 -12.44
N PRO A 318 -4.72 -22.97 -11.97
CA PRO A 318 -3.41 -23.50 -11.56
C PRO A 318 -2.39 -23.32 -12.71
N GLY A 319 -1.18 -22.83 -12.42
CA GLY A 319 -0.15 -22.51 -13.43
C GLY A 319 -0.27 -21.15 -14.13
N PHE A 320 -1.23 -20.30 -13.74
CA PHE A 320 -1.50 -19.01 -14.37
C PHE A 320 -0.37 -17.96 -14.23
N VAL A 321 -0.08 -17.27 -15.33
CA VAL A 321 0.98 -16.24 -15.49
C VAL A 321 0.33 -14.87 -15.69
N LEU A 322 0.82 -13.84 -14.97
CA LEU A 322 0.22 -12.50 -14.97
C LEU A 322 0.11 -11.85 -16.36
N ARG A 323 1.05 -12.14 -17.27
CA ARG A 323 1.03 -11.58 -18.64
C ARG A 323 -0.25 -11.96 -19.40
N SER A 324 -0.89 -13.07 -19.04
CA SER A 324 -2.12 -13.58 -19.68
C SER A 324 -3.41 -12.96 -19.14
N ALA A 325 -3.34 -12.22 -18.02
CA ALA A 325 -4.55 -11.78 -17.31
C ALA A 325 -5.18 -10.52 -17.91
N ALA A 326 -4.37 -9.56 -18.32
CA ALA A 326 -4.85 -8.29 -18.88
C ALA A 326 -5.69 -8.50 -20.15
N SER A 327 -5.36 -9.50 -20.97
CA SER A 327 -6.09 -9.85 -22.18
C SER A 327 -7.41 -10.59 -21.93
N THR A 328 -7.65 -11.07 -20.71
CA THR A 328 -8.85 -11.85 -20.33
C THR A 328 -9.80 -11.03 -19.45
N PHE A 329 -9.66 -9.70 -19.49
CA PHE A 329 -10.48 -8.79 -18.72
C PHE A 329 -11.95 -8.81 -19.19
N SER A 330 -12.85 -9.22 -18.31
CA SER A 330 -14.30 -9.07 -18.48
C SER A 330 -14.87 -8.37 -17.24
N GLY A 331 -15.34 -7.13 -17.41
CA GLY A 331 -16.00 -6.38 -16.33
C GLY A 331 -17.51 -6.50 -16.47
N GLU A 332 -18.20 -6.87 -15.38
CA GLU A 332 -19.64 -6.67 -15.26
C GLU A 332 -19.88 -5.31 -14.60
N ASN A 333 -20.47 -4.37 -15.35
CA ASN A 333 -20.82 -3.05 -14.83
C ASN A 333 -21.97 -3.19 -13.82
N THR A 334 -21.65 -3.05 -12.53
CA THR A 334 -22.68 -2.85 -11.50
C THR A 334 -22.72 -1.38 -11.12
N LEU A 335 -23.67 -0.63 -11.67
CA LEU A 335 -23.91 0.76 -11.26
C LEU A 335 -24.45 0.78 -9.82
N ILE A 336 -23.59 1.08 -8.87
CA ILE A 336 -24.00 1.49 -7.52
C ILE A 336 -23.99 3.03 -7.53
N SER A 337 -25.06 3.64 -8.04
CA SER A 337 -25.24 5.09 -7.98
C SER A 337 -25.49 5.54 -6.54
N GLY A 338 -24.78 6.57 -6.10
CA GLY A 338 -24.75 7.08 -4.72
C GLY A 338 -26.06 7.67 -4.16
N SER A 339 -27.21 7.40 -4.77
CA SER A 339 -28.53 7.83 -4.32
C SER A 339 -29.48 6.62 -4.32
N GLY A 340 -29.65 6.01 -3.13
CA GLY A 340 -30.64 4.97 -2.88
C GLY A 340 -30.08 3.55 -2.90
N MET A 341 -30.14 2.88 -1.74
CA MET A 341 -30.04 1.43 -1.65
C MET A 341 -31.20 0.80 -2.42
N CYS A 342 -31.00 0.44 -3.68
CA CYS A 342 -31.86 -0.56 -4.30
C CYS A 342 -31.51 -1.92 -3.69
N SER A 343 -32.45 -2.46 -2.93
CA SER A 343 -32.41 -3.77 -2.29
C SER A 343 -32.31 -4.90 -3.32
N GLY A 344 -31.10 -5.16 -3.82
CA GLY A 344 -30.74 -6.36 -4.57
C GLY A 344 -30.08 -7.36 -3.62
N ARG A 345 -30.83 -8.39 -3.26
CA ARG A 345 -30.48 -9.43 -2.27
C ARG A 345 -29.10 -10.06 -2.59
N ILE A 346 -28.06 -9.70 -1.82
CA ILE A 346 -26.78 -10.44 -1.79
C ILE A 346 -27.05 -11.82 -1.18
N ARG A 347 -27.40 -12.81 -2.01
CA ARG A 347 -27.41 -14.22 -1.60
C ARG A 347 -26.01 -14.79 -1.80
N ARG A 348 -25.33 -15.08 -0.69
CA ARG A 348 -24.23 -16.05 -0.63
C ARG A 348 -24.84 -17.46 -0.59
N THR A 349 -24.38 -18.37 -1.44
CA THR A 349 -23.84 -19.71 -1.09
C THR A 349 -23.29 -20.45 -2.34
N PRO A 350 -22.37 -21.42 -2.17
CA PRO A 350 -21.47 -21.91 -3.20
C PRO A 350 -22.01 -23.20 -3.86
N ALA A 351 -22.20 -23.21 -5.18
CA ALA A 351 -22.33 -24.43 -5.96
C ALA A 351 -22.14 -24.12 -7.45
N SER A 352 -21.17 -24.79 -8.06
CA SER A 352 -21.12 -25.15 -9.49
C SER A 352 -21.65 -24.12 -10.51
N TRP A 353 -20.76 -23.35 -11.13
CA TRP A 353 -21.02 -22.91 -12.50
C TRP A 353 -20.26 -23.81 -13.46
N CYS A 354 -20.97 -24.88 -13.85
CA CYS A 354 -20.60 -25.76 -14.95
C CYS A 354 -20.69 -24.96 -16.26
N CYS A 355 -19.60 -24.99 -17.02
CA CYS A 355 -19.45 -24.30 -18.30
C CYS A 355 -20.41 -24.91 -19.34
N ARG A 356 -21.52 -24.24 -19.68
CA ARG A 356 -22.27 -24.58 -20.90
C ARG A 356 -21.47 -24.10 -22.10
N LYS A 357 -20.87 -25.06 -22.82
CA LYS A 357 -20.33 -24.87 -24.17
C LYS A 357 -21.46 -24.45 -25.09
N GLY A 358 -21.44 -23.22 -25.58
CA GLY A 358 -22.21 -22.80 -26.74
C GLY A 358 -21.48 -23.22 -28.01
N THR A 359 -21.84 -24.39 -28.55
CA THR A 359 -21.53 -24.74 -29.94
C THR A 359 -22.37 -23.87 -30.87
N THR A 360 -21.70 -23.08 -31.70
CA THR A 360 -22.25 -22.46 -32.89
C THR A 360 -22.78 -23.55 -33.84
N ARG A 361 -24.10 -23.59 -34.05
CA ARG A 361 -24.70 -24.18 -35.24
C ARG A 361 -25.27 -23.04 -36.08
N THR A 362 -24.60 -22.76 -37.18
CA THR A 362 -25.10 -21.98 -38.30
C THR A 362 -26.29 -22.72 -38.93
N ARG A 363 -27.31 -21.94 -39.29
CA ARG A 363 -28.48 -22.38 -40.06
C ARG A 363 -28.06 -22.84 -41.45
N SER A 364 -28.55 -24.01 -41.84
CA SER A 364 -29.19 -24.32 -43.13
C SER A 364 -29.94 -25.63 -42.96
#